data_AF-A0A5N5KX89-F1
#
_entry.id   AF-A0A5N5KX89-F1
#
_cell.length_a   1.000
_cell.length_b   1.000
_cell.length_c   1.000
_cell.angle_alpha   90.00
_cell.angle_beta   90.00
_cell.angle_gamma   90.00
#
_symmetry.space_group_name_H-M   'P 1'
#
loop_
_entity.id
_entity.type
_entity.pdbx_description
1 polymer ?
#
loop_
_entity_poly.entity_id
_entity_poly.type
_entity_poly.pdbx_seq_one_letter_code
_entity_poly.pdbx_strand_id
1 'polypeptide(L)'
;MNSGKYIKLAAPADQINVHVHEGNILALQGEAITTKEARKTAFHLSVVLRRSGNSTGGLFLDDGESVEMGGEGKNWSLMKFHSEIVGDMAMVRSNIINGDFAFSQKWMVSKVTFIGLKKTNAIKWYELQTSKKTKSGNRGLGQSLITTKILMSGLSLFLGEEFKLNVKL
;
A
#
# COMPACT_ATOMS: atom_id res chain seq x y z
N MET A 1 16.23 -20.79 -13.89
CA MET A 1 14.91 -20.15 -13.75
C MET A 1 13.88 -21.26 -13.65
N ASN A 2 13.07 -21.32 -12.58
CA ASN A 2 11.93 -22.24 -12.57
C ASN A 2 10.89 -21.69 -13.55
N SER A 3 10.55 -22.46 -14.58
CA SER A 3 9.46 -22.13 -15.50
C SER A 3 8.11 -22.16 -14.79
N GLY A 4 7.15 -21.40 -15.31
CA GLY A 4 5.75 -21.48 -14.87
C GLY A 4 5.22 -22.91 -15.03
N LYS A 5 4.28 -23.30 -14.15
CA LYS A 5 3.65 -24.63 -14.16
C LYS A 5 2.14 -24.50 -14.09
N TYR A 6 1.45 -25.44 -14.71
CA TYR A 6 0.02 -25.61 -14.50
C TYR A 6 -0.22 -26.20 -13.11
N ILE A 7 -1.12 -25.56 -12.36
CA ILE A 7 -1.54 -26.00 -11.02
C ILE A 7 -3.06 -26.07 -11.03
N LYS A 8 -3.61 -27.23 -10.68
CA LYS A 8 -5.04 -27.39 -10.46
C LYS A 8 -5.37 -26.87 -9.05
N LEU A 9 -5.96 -25.69 -8.98
CA LEU A 9 -6.43 -25.08 -7.73
C LEU A 9 -7.86 -25.55 -7.43
N ALA A 10 -8.19 -25.69 -6.14
CA ALA A 10 -9.58 -25.89 -5.73
C ALA A 10 -10.40 -24.62 -6.07
N ALA A 11 -11.56 -24.80 -6.69
CA ALA A 11 -12.52 -23.73 -6.93
C ALA A 11 -13.94 -24.29 -6.65
N PRO A 12 -14.30 -24.47 -5.36
CA PRO A 12 -15.69 -24.72 -4.97
C PRO A 12 -16.66 -23.70 -5.57
N ALA A 13 -17.95 -24.03 -5.64
CA ALA A 13 -18.96 -23.21 -6.31
C ALA A 13 -19.09 -21.77 -5.75
N ASP A 14 -18.74 -21.57 -4.49
CA ASP A 14 -18.79 -20.31 -3.75
C ASP A 14 -17.42 -19.60 -3.66
N GLN A 15 -16.37 -20.11 -4.31
CA GLN A 15 -15.01 -19.60 -4.20
C GLN A 15 -14.35 -19.37 -5.55
N ILE A 16 -13.86 -18.15 -5.75
CA ILE A 16 -13.04 -17.77 -6.91
C ILE A 16 -11.59 -17.52 -6.51
N ASN A 17 -10.66 -18.04 -7.31
CA ASN A 17 -9.23 -17.87 -7.08
C ASN A 17 -8.77 -16.50 -7.58
N VAL A 18 -8.30 -15.64 -6.67
CA VAL A 18 -7.69 -14.35 -7.00
C VAL A 18 -6.28 -14.31 -6.41
N HIS A 19 -5.29 -14.04 -7.25
CA HIS A 19 -3.88 -14.03 -6.87
C HIS A 19 -3.25 -12.70 -7.25
N VAL A 20 -2.35 -12.21 -6.40
CA VAL A 20 -1.50 -11.06 -6.68
C VAL A 20 -0.06 -11.52 -6.81
N HIS A 21 0.61 -11.09 -7.86
CA HIS A 21 2.00 -11.46 -8.13
C HIS A 21 2.96 -10.60 -7.30
N GLU A 22 4.10 -11.15 -6.88
CA GLU A 22 5.17 -10.39 -6.23
C GLU A 22 5.68 -9.23 -7.12
N GLY A 23 6.22 -8.19 -6.50
CA GLY A 23 6.68 -6.99 -7.22
C GLY A 23 5.59 -5.93 -7.43
N ASN A 24 4.42 -6.08 -6.84
CA ASN A 24 3.29 -5.15 -7.01
C ASN A 24 2.88 -4.49 -5.69
N ILE A 25 2.47 -3.23 -5.77
CA ILE A 25 1.84 -2.49 -4.68
C ILE A 25 0.42 -2.10 -5.11
N LEU A 26 -0.57 -2.54 -4.35
CA LEU A 26 -1.97 -2.23 -4.62
C LEU A 26 -2.49 -1.23 -3.57
N ALA A 27 -3.16 -0.18 -4.03
CA ALA A 27 -3.92 0.70 -3.17
C ALA A 27 -5.40 0.29 -3.20
N LEU A 28 -5.94 -0.06 -2.03
CA LEU A 28 -7.29 -0.58 -1.85
C LEU A 28 -8.08 0.37 -0.96
N GLN A 29 -9.39 0.46 -1.18
CA GLN A 29 -10.32 1.12 -0.27
C GLN A 29 -11.19 0.08 0.45
N GLY A 30 -11.86 0.52 1.51
CA GLY A 30 -12.84 -0.29 2.22
C GLY A 30 -14.07 -0.59 1.35
N GLU A 31 -14.73 -1.69 1.67
CA GLU A 31 -15.96 -2.12 1.02
C GLU A 31 -17.12 -1.18 1.38
N ALA A 32 -17.98 -0.90 0.40
CA ALA A 32 -19.27 -0.24 0.61
C ALA A 32 -20.24 -0.63 -0.51
N ILE A 33 -21.54 -0.45 -0.27
CA ILE A 33 -22.60 -0.81 -1.23
C ILE A 33 -22.60 0.13 -2.46
N THR A 34 -22.01 1.33 -2.35
CA THR A 34 -21.86 2.26 -3.49
C THR A 34 -20.43 2.75 -3.60
N THR A 35 -20.01 3.11 -4.81
CA THR A 35 -18.68 3.71 -5.06
C THR A 35 -18.53 5.06 -4.34
N LYS A 36 -19.61 5.84 -4.23
CA LYS A 36 -19.63 7.11 -3.50
C LYS A 36 -19.27 6.93 -2.02
N GLU A 37 -19.79 5.89 -1.38
CA GLU A 37 -19.45 5.59 0.02
C GLU A 37 -18.07 4.93 0.14
N ALA A 38 -17.70 4.03 -0.79
CA ALA A 38 -16.38 3.40 -0.79
C ALA A 38 -15.25 4.45 -0.90
N ARG A 39 -15.46 5.51 -1.71
CA ARG A 39 -14.51 6.62 -1.89
C ARG A 39 -14.22 7.41 -0.62
N LYS A 40 -15.09 7.34 0.41
CA LYS A 40 -14.90 8.00 1.71
C LYS A 40 -14.07 7.15 2.69
N THR A 41 -13.87 5.87 2.38
CA THR A 41 -13.11 4.98 3.24
C THR A 41 -11.61 5.22 3.11
N ALA A 42 -10.88 4.95 4.20
CA ALA A 42 -9.43 5.07 4.21
C ALA A 42 -8.78 4.00 3.33
N PHE A 43 -7.63 4.35 2.75
CA PHE A 43 -6.85 3.44 1.93
C PHE A 43 -6.05 2.43 2.76
N HIS A 44 -5.85 1.27 2.14
CA HIS A 44 -4.95 0.19 2.53
C HIS A 44 -3.93 0.01 1.41
N LEU A 45 -2.62 0.06 1.71
CA LEU A 45 -1.58 -0.35 0.76
C LEU A 45 -1.14 -1.81 0.97
N SER A 46 -1.38 -2.67 -0.01
CA SER A 46 -0.93 -4.06 -0.03
C SER A 46 0.36 -4.15 -0.82
N VAL A 47 1.48 -4.27 -0.12
CA VAL A 47 2.84 -4.32 -0.65
C VAL A 47 3.26 -5.78 -0.80
N VAL A 48 3.21 -6.31 -2.03
CA VAL A 48 3.54 -7.71 -2.31
C VAL A 48 5.00 -7.79 -2.73
N LEU A 49 5.85 -8.05 -1.75
CA LEU A 49 7.30 -8.02 -1.90
C LEU A 49 7.80 -9.16 -2.78
N ARG A 50 8.84 -8.85 -3.56
CA ARG A 50 9.62 -9.83 -4.31
C ARG A 50 10.93 -10.13 -3.58
N ARG A 51 11.44 -11.36 -3.72
CA ARG A 51 12.72 -11.78 -3.09
C ARG A 51 13.95 -10.99 -3.57
N SER A 52 13.94 -10.52 -4.81
CA SER A 52 15.02 -9.76 -5.43
C SER A 52 14.47 -8.65 -6.32
N GLY A 53 14.86 -7.40 -6.07
CA GLY A 53 14.38 -6.24 -6.80
C GLY A 53 13.14 -5.60 -6.17
N ASN A 54 12.56 -4.66 -6.91
CA ASN A 54 11.61 -3.70 -6.34
C ASN A 54 10.16 -4.14 -6.58
N SER A 55 9.28 -3.67 -5.70
CA SER A 55 7.84 -3.68 -5.92
C SER A 55 7.35 -2.27 -6.20
N THR A 56 6.46 -2.09 -7.17
CA THR A 56 5.96 -0.77 -7.56
C THR A 56 4.44 -0.78 -7.70
N GLY A 57 3.85 0.41 -7.64
CA GLY A 57 2.41 0.59 -7.87
C GLY A 57 2.09 2.06 -8.11
N GLY A 58 0.91 2.32 -8.67
CA GLY A 58 0.41 3.66 -8.92
C GLY A 58 -1.02 3.79 -8.41
N LEU A 59 -1.38 4.99 -7.97
CA LEU A 59 -2.76 5.36 -7.64
C LEU A 59 -3.04 6.74 -8.23
N PHE A 60 -3.99 6.79 -9.17
CA PHE A 60 -4.53 8.02 -9.71
C PHE A 60 -5.86 8.33 -9.01
N LEU A 61 -6.06 9.58 -8.62
CA LEU A 61 -7.29 10.05 -7.98
C LEU A 61 -7.73 11.37 -8.62
N ASP A 62 -9.00 11.46 -9.00
CA ASP A 62 -9.68 12.67 -9.47
C ASP A 62 -11.06 12.77 -8.81
N ASP A 63 -11.93 13.66 -9.28
CA ASP A 63 -13.30 13.78 -8.78
C ASP A 63 -14.20 12.59 -9.19
N GLY A 64 -13.81 11.82 -10.21
CA GLY A 64 -14.56 10.68 -10.77
C GLY A 64 -15.74 11.08 -11.66
N GLU A 65 -15.88 12.36 -12.01
CA GLU A 65 -17.04 12.89 -12.76
C GLU A 65 -16.61 13.80 -13.92
N SER A 66 -15.45 14.46 -13.82
CA SER A 66 -14.91 15.32 -14.87
C SER A 66 -14.66 14.56 -16.17
N VAL A 67 -15.03 15.17 -17.29
CA VAL A 67 -14.87 14.59 -18.64
C VAL A 67 -13.39 14.40 -19.01
N GLU A 68 -12.55 15.37 -18.66
CA GLU A 68 -11.12 15.34 -18.94
C GLU A 68 -10.34 14.80 -17.73
N MET A 69 -9.80 13.59 -17.88
CA MET A 69 -8.95 12.95 -16.89
C MET A 69 -7.54 13.53 -16.93
N GLY A 70 -7.03 14.03 -15.79
CA GLY A 70 -5.62 14.42 -15.67
C GLY A 70 -5.22 15.71 -16.41
N GLY A 71 -6.18 16.55 -16.80
CA GLY A 71 -5.93 17.80 -17.51
C GLY A 71 -5.18 18.85 -16.68
N GLU A 72 -4.58 19.84 -17.36
CA GLU A 72 -3.90 20.97 -16.71
C GLU A 72 -4.90 21.83 -15.94
N GLY A 73 -4.55 22.23 -14.71
CA GLY A 73 -5.43 23.00 -13.83
C GLY A 73 -6.65 22.22 -13.31
N LYS A 74 -6.72 20.90 -13.54
CA LYS A 74 -7.81 20.04 -13.04
C LYS A 74 -7.48 19.41 -11.69
N ASN A 75 -8.54 18.95 -11.03
CA ASN A 75 -8.52 18.32 -9.71
C ASN A 75 -8.15 16.84 -9.80
N TRP A 76 -6.85 16.54 -9.78
CA TRP A 76 -6.35 15.17 -9.74
C TRP A 76 -5.04 15.06 -8.95
N SER A 77 -4.68 13.85 -8.55
CA SER A 77 -3.42 13.50 -7.91
C SER A 77 -2.93 12.15 -8.39
N LEU A 78 -1.61 11.99 -8.51
CA LEU A 78 -0.98 10.73 -8.86
C LEU A 78 0.09 10.38 -7.82
N MET A 79 -0.05 9.19 -7.23
CA MET A 79 0.90 8.65 -6.27
C MET A 79 1.61 7.46 -6.88
N LYS A 80 2.94 7.46 -6.82
CA LYS A 80 3.80 6.37 -7.26
C LYS A 80 4.46 5.72 -6.05
N PHE A 81 4.15 4.45 -5.80
CA PHE A 81 4.69 3.70 -4.68
C PHE A 81 5.88 2.86 -5.12
N HIS A 82 6.88 2.81 -4.25
CA HIS A 82 8.08 2.00 -4.43
C HIS A 82 8.40 1.27 -3.13
N SER A 83 8.76 0.00 -3.25
CA SER A 83 9.11 -0.84 -2.12
C SER A 83 10.28 -1.75 -2.46
N GLU A 84 11.10 -2.02 -1.46
CA GLU A 84 12.28 -2.88 -1.55
C GLU A 84 12.54 -3.53 -0.19
N ILE A 85 13.21 -4.69 -0.21
CA ILE A 85 13.82 -5.29 0.98
C ILE A 85 15.32 -4.95 0.97
N VAL A 86 15.77 -4.17 1.94
CA VAL A 86 17.20 -3.84 2.14
C VAL A 86 17.68 -4.54 3.39
N GLY A 87 18.46 -5.61 3.24
CA GLY A 87 18.88 -6.46 4.38
C GLY A 87 17.68 -7.14 5.05
N ASP A 88 17.44 -6.85 6.33
CA ASP A 88 16.29 -7.31 7.12
C ASP A 88 15.17 -6.26 7.24
N MET A 89 15.21 -5.22 6.41
CA MET A 89 14.26 -4.11 6.44
C MET A 89 13.35 -4.11 5.20
N ALA A 90 12.04 -4.16 5.42
CA ALA A 90 11.05 -3.87 4.40
C ALA A 90 10.74 -2.37 4.40
N MET A 91 10.77 -1.75 3.22
CA MET A 91 10.49 -0.33 3.05
C MET A 91 9.35 -0.13 2.06
N VAL A 92 8.48 0.85 2.29
CA VAL A 92 7.63 1.45 1.25
C VAL A 92 7.73 2.98 1.29
N ARG A 93 7.81 3.62 0.13
CA ARG A 93 7.79 5.08 0.00
C ARG A 93 6.86 5.52 -1.12
N SER A 94 6.35 6.74 -1.02
CA SER A 94 5.58 7.39 -2.09
C SER A 94 6.40 8.48 -2.78
N ASN A 95 6.03 8.75 -4.02
CA ASN A 95 6.32 10.00 -4.72
C ASN A 95 5.00 10.55 -5.26
N ILE A 96 4.76 11.84 -5.07
CA ILE A 96 3.45 12.46 -5.30
C ILE A 96 3.56 13.49 -6.42
N ILE A 97 2.59 13.48 -7.34
CA ILE A 97 2.42 14.46 -8.41
C ILE A 97 1.02 15.06 -8.25
N ASN A 98 0.94 16.40 -8.26
CA ASN A 98 -0.30 17.16 -8.06
C ASN A 98 -1.04 16.75 -6.76
N GLY A 99 -0.34 16.76 -5.61
CA GLY A 99 -0.86 16.21 -4.34
C GLY A 99 -2.00 16.99 -3.69
N ASP A 100 -2.21 18.25 -4.08
CA ASP A 100 -3.15 19.18 -3.43
C ASP A 100 -4.58 18.68 -3.48
N PHE A 101 -5.00 18.06 -4.59
CA PHE A 101 -6.35 17.53 -4.69
C PHE A 101 -6.58 16.41 -3.68
N ALA A 102 -5.74 15.36 -3.65
CA ALA A 102 -5.87 14.28 -2.68
C ALA A 102 -5.76 14.75 -1.22
N PHE A 103 -4.92 15.76 -0.97
CA PHE A 103 -4.82 16.40 0.34
C PHE A 103 -6.12 17.11 0.74
N SER A 104 -6.72 17.90 -0.18
CA SER A 104 -7.98 18.61 0.04
C SER A 104 -9.15 17.67 0.35
N GLN A 105 -9.17 16.49 -0.28
CA GLN A 105 -10.15 15.44 -0.04
C GLN A 105 -9.92 14.67 1.27
N LYS A 106 -8.82 14.95 1.97
CA LYS A 106 -8.41 14.28 3.23
C LYS A 106 -8.29 12.77 3.06
N TRP A 107 -7.94 12.28 1.87
CA TRP A 107 -7.70 10.86 1.67
C TRP A 107 -6.43 10.43 2.39
N MET A 108 -6.52 9.32 3.11
CA MET A 108 -5.43 8.82 3.93
C MET A 108 -5.23 7.31 3.79
N VAL A 109 -3.99 6.87 3.88
CA VAL A 109 -3.63 5.47 4.14
C VAL A 109 -3.65 5.25 5.64
N SER A 110 -4.54 4.35 6.07
CA SER A 110 -4.68 3.94 7.48
C SER A 110 -3.91 2.66 7.81
N LYS A 111 -3.55 1.90 6.77
CA LYS A 111 -3.05 0.53 6.87
C LYS A 111 -2.08 0.19 5.75
N VAL A 112 -0.98 -0.48 6.09
CA VAL A 112 -0.03 -1.03 5.13
C VAL A 112 0.19 -2.50 5.48
N THR A 113 0.06 -3.38 4.50
CA THR A 113 0.36 -4.81 4.66
C THR A 113 1.52 -5.19 3.76
N PHE A 114 2.61 -5.68 4.34
CA PHE A 114 3.70 -6.32 3.60
C PHE A 114 3.40 -7.82 3.48
N ILE A 115 3.51 -8.37 2.28
CA ILE A 115 3.24 -9.79 1.96
C ILE A 115 4.47 -10.36 1.25
N GLY A 116 4.76 -11.65 1.47
CA GLY A 116 5.86 -12.34 0.78
C GLY A 116 7.19 -12.28 1.52
N LEU A 117 7.15 -11.98 2.83
CA LEU A 117 8.34 -11.94 3.68
C LEU A 117 8.83 -13.35 4.01
N LYS A 118 10.15 -13.48 4.22
CA LYS A 118 10.71 -14.66 4.89
C LYS A 118 10.14 -14.73 6.30
N LYS A 119 9.95 -15.95 6.79
CA LYS A 119 9.44 -16.20 8.15
C LYS A 119 10.32 -15.46 9.16
N THR A 120 9.74 -14.47 9.84
CA THR A 120 10.33 -13.77 10.98
C THR A 120 9.51 -14.09 12.23
N ASN A 121 10.09 -13.85 13.41
CA ASN A 121 9.46 -14.11 14.70
C ASN A 121 8.93 -12.83 15.36
N ALA A 122 9.38 -11.64 14.92
CA ALA A 122 8.93 -10.37 15.50
C ALA A 122 9.20 -9.19 14.54
N ILE A 123 8.55 -8.06 14.81
CA ILE A 123 8.96 -6.76 14.28
C ILE A 123 9.88 -6.13 15.33
N LYS A 124 11.10 -5.79 14.94
CA LYS A 124 12.09 -5.22 15.86
C LYS A 124 11.90 -3.72 16.02
N TRP A 125 11.61 -3.02 14.92
CA TRP A 125 11.57 -1.57 14.87
C TRP A 125 10.81 -1.09 13.63
N TYR A 126 10.17 0.07 13.72
CA TYR A 126 9.68 0.79 12.55
C TYR A 126 10.11 2.26 12.60
N GLU A 127 10.12 2.87 11.43
CA GLU A 127 10.21 4.31 11.26
C GLU A 127 9.30 4.78 10.15
N LEU A 128 8.52 5.79 10.47
CA LEU A 128 7.63 6.46 9.56
C LEU A 128 8.10 7.91 9.42
N GLN A 129 8.51 8.27 8.22
CA GLN A 129 8.86 9.62 7.83
C GLN A 129 7.74 10.19 6.97
N THR A 130 7.37 11.44 7.24
CA THR A 130 6.43 12.26 6.47
C THR A 130 7.04 13.64 6.30
N SER A 131 6.49 14.47 5.41
CA SER A 131 6.91 15.88 5.23
C SER A 131 7.06 16.68 6.54
N LYS A 132 6.23 16.39 7.55
CA LYS A 132 6.13 17.17 8.79
C LYS A 132 6.81 16.53 10.00
N LYS A 133 6.97 15.21 10.02
CA LYS A 133 7.42 14.47 11.20
C LYS A 133 8.04 13.12 10.87
N THR A 134 8.91 12.69 11.78
CA THR A 134 9.41 11.32 11.86
C THR A 134 8.93 10.70 13.17
N LYS A 135 8.34 9.50 13.09
CA LYS A 135 7.95 8.69 14.24
C LYS A 135 8.61 7.32 14.11
N SER A 136 9.37 6.93 15.13
CA SER A 136 10.01 5.62 15.18
C SER A 136 9.76 4.94 16.52
N GLY A 137 9.97 3.64 16.57
CA GLY A 137 9.91 2.89 17.81
C GLY A 137 9.67 1.41 17.62
N ASN A 138 9.57 0.72 18.75
CA ASN A 138 9.38 -0.73 18.79
C ASN A 138 7.94 -1.09 19.21
N ARG A 139 7.16 -0.10 19.70
CA ARG A 139 5.76 -0.21 20.14
C ARG A 139 5.02 1.10 19.83
N GLY A 140 3.74 1.05 19.45
CA GLY A 140 2.90 2.26 19.22
C GLY A 140 2.21 2.39 17.85
N LEU A 141 2.37 1.41 16.95
CA LEU A 141 1.47 1.14 15.82
C LEU A 141 0.85 -0.24 16.03
N GLY A 142 -0.38 -0.44 15.55
CA GLY A 142 -1.03 -1.74 15.59
C GLY A 142 -0.28 -2.68 14.64
N GLN A 143 0.41 -3.66 15.21
CA GLN A 143 1.31 -4.57 14.52
C GLN A 143 0.82 -6.00 14.66
N SER A 144 0.69 -6.71 13.54
CA SER A 144 0.37 -8.14 13.54
C SER A 144 1.23 -8.88 12.52
N LEU A 145 1.69 -10.06 12.91
CA LEU A 145 2.54 -10.93 12.11
C LEU A 145 1.83 -12.27 11.91
N ILE A 146 1.63 -12.63 10.64
CA ILE A 146 1.09 -13.95 10.25
C ILE A 146 2.08 -14.54 9.25
N THR A 147 3.03 -15.34 9.77
CA THR A 147 4.11 -16.11 9.10
C THR A 147 4.90 -15.40 7.99
N THR A 148 4.26 -14.92 6.93
CA THR A 148 4.84 -14.23 5.76
C THR A 148 4.25 -12.84 5.50
N LYS A 149 3.40 -12.35 6.40
CA LYS A 149 2.69 -11.06 6.30
C LYS A 149 2.90 -10.20 7.54
N ILE A 150 3.10 -8.89 7.32
CA ILE A 150 3.15 -7.89 8.37
C ILE A 150 2.10 -6.84 8.14
N LEU A 151 1.28 -6.60 9.15
CA LEU A 151 0.27 -5.57 9.16
C LEU A 151 0.74 -4.37 10.01
N MET A 152 0.79 -3.19 9.40
CA MET A 152 0.98 -1.91 10.07
C MET A 152 -0.34 -1.12 10.03
N SER A 153 -0.91 -0.82 11.18
CA SER A 153 -2.21 -0.15 11.33
C SER A 153 -2.16 1.00 12.34
N GLY A 154 -3.21 1.83 12.35
CA GLY A 154 -3.22 3.08 13.13
C GLY A 154 -2.39 4.17 12.47
N LEU A 155 -2.21 4.09 11.15
CA LEU A 155 -1.53 5.11 10.36
C LEU A 155 -2.51 6.24 10.01
N SER A 156 -1.97 7.42 9.71
CA SER A 156 -2.72 8.58 9.23
C SER A 156 -1.86 9.33 8.21
N LEU A 157 -1.64 8.69 7.06
CA LEU A 157 -0.77 9.21 6.00
C LEU A 157 -1.64 9.84 4.91
N PHE A 158 -1.62 11.15 4.75
CA PHE A 158 -2.36 11.81 3.69
C PHE A 158 -1.77 11.47 2.32
N LEU A 159 -2.60 11.05 1.36
CA LEU A 159 -2.15 10.65 0.02
C LEU A 159 -1.64 11.82 -0.84
N GLY A 160 -1.84 13.07 -0.42
CA GLY A 160 -1.22 14.25 -1.02
C GLY A 160 0.17 14.59 -0.49
N GLU A 161 0.69 13.85 0.50
CA GLU A 161 2.00 14.09 1.09
C GLU A 161 2.92 12.87 0.89
N GLU A 162 4.21 13.14 0.64
CA GLU A 162 5.21 12.06 0.58
C GLU A 162 5.40 11.42 1.96
N PHE A 163 5.55 10.09 1.96
CA PHE A 163 5.90 9.33 3.15
C PHE A 163 6.89 8.22 2.82
N LYS A 164 7.61 7.78 3.85
CA LYS A 164 8.46 6.60 3.84
C LYS A 164 8.25 5.81 5.12
N LEU A 165 7.93 4.52 4.99
CA LEU A 165 7.78 3.59 6.09
C LEU A 165 8.83 2.49 5.98
N ASN A 166 9.68 2.41 6.99
CA ASN A 166 10.68 1.37 7.18
C ASN A 166 10.22 0.43 8.29
N VAL A 167 10.34 -0.89 8.08
CA VAL A 167 9.99 -1.92 9.07
C VAL A 167 11.12 -2.94 9.13
N LYS A 168 11.76 -3.08 10.29
CA LYS A 168 12.84 -4.02 10.55
C LYS A 168 12.31 -5.29 11.20
N LEU A 169 12.72 -6.44 10.66
CA LEU A 169 12.28 -7.78 11.05
C LEU A 169 13.24 -8.48 12.00
#